data_AF-A0A2V1B653-F1
#
_entry.id   AF-A0A2V1B653-F1
#
_cell.length_a   1.000
_cell.length_b   1.000
_cell.length_c   1.000
_cell.angle_alpha   90.00
_cell.angle_beta   90.00
_cell.angle_gamma   90.00
#
_symmetry.space_group_name_H-M   'P 1'
#
loop_
_entity.id
_entity.type
_entity.pdbx_description
1 polymer ?
#
loop_
_entity_poly.entity_id
_entity_poly.type
_entity_poly.pdbx_seq_one_letter_code
_entity_poly.pdbx_strand_id
1 'polypeptide(L)'
;MDNVNVKRNEERKKRKKKNEGINRRKKTLIKKAYELGKLDGIDVALIISKYGRYTTYSSNGYASRFPSMAEIQAAYPLPKNLLPKDVERRLSNKRKEITEEE
;
A
#
# COMPACT_ATOMS: atom_id res chain seq x y z
N MET A 1 -24.86 4.54 36.43
CA MET A 1 -24.60 4.04 35.06
C MET A 1 -23.09 4.00 34.86
N ASP A 2 -22.55 2.83 34.59
CA ASP A 2 -21.14 2.52 34.86
C ASP A 2 -20.18 3.14 33.83
N ASN A 3 -19.38 4.11 34.28
CA ASN A 3 -18.34 4.80 33.50
C ASN A 3 -17.38 3.84 32.76
N VAL A 4 -17.20 2.62 33.28
CA VAL A 4 -16.36 1.57 32.69
C VAL A 4 -16.94 1.06 31.36
N ASN A 5 -18.27 0.96 31.25
CA ASN A 5 -18.93 0.40 30.07
C ASN A 5 -18.92 1.41 28.91
N VAL A 6 -19.06 2.70 29.22
CA VAL A 6 -18.94 3.81 28.24
C VAL A 6 -17.53 3.84 27.63
N LYS A 7 -16.49 3.78 28.47
CA LYS A 7 -15.09 3.83 28.04
C LYS A 7 -14.70 2.64 27.13
N ARG A 8 -15.15 1.42 27.45
CA ARG A 8 -14.97 0.24 26.59
C ARG A 8 -15.65 0.38 25.23
N ASN A 9 -16.83 0.99 25.19
CA ASN A 9 -17.59 1.15 23.94
C ASN A 9 -16.93 2.18 23.00
N GLU A 10 -16.39 3.26 23.55
CA GLU A 10 -15.61 4.23 22.77
C GLU A 10 -14.33 3.64 22.19
N GLU A 11 -13.58 2.85 22.96
CA GLU A 11 -12.40 2.15 22.44
C GLU A 11 -12.74 1.21 21.30
N ARG A 12 -13.83 0.44 21.43
CA ARG A 12 -14.32 -0.43 20.35
C ARG A 12 -14.68 0.38 19.10
N LYS A 13 -15.36 1.52 19.25
CA LYS A 13 -15.67 2.43 18.14
C LYS A 13 -14.40 3.00 17.48
N LYS A 14 -13.40 3.42 18.27
CA LYS A 14 -12.11 3.91 17.75
C LYS A 14 -11.35 2.83 16.98
N ARG A 15 -11.32 1.59 17.49
CA ARG A 15 -10.70 0.44 16.81
C ARG A 15 -11.40 0.09 15.49
N LYS A 16 -12.74 0.12 15.45
CA LYS A 16 -13.52 -0.07 14.21
C LYS A 16 -13.16 0.97 13.14
N LYS A 17 -13.20 2.27 13.48
CA LYS A 17 -12.84 3.37 12.56
C LYS A 17 -11.39 3.25 12.04
N LYS A 18 -10.43 2.89 12.91
CA LYS A 18 -9.03 2.69 12.50
C LYS A 18 -8.90 1.53 11.49
N ASN A 19 -9.61 0.42 11.73
CA ASN A 19 -9.61 -0.72 10.83
C ASN A 19 -10.27 -0.40 9.49
N GLU A 20 -11.38 0.34 9.49
CA GLU A 20 -12.03 0.84 8.27
C GLU A 20 -11.08 1.71 7.45
N GLY A 21 -10.34 2.62 8.09
CA GLY A 21 -9.35 3.46 7.41
C GLY A 21 -8.25 2.65 6.73
N ILE A 22 -7.71 1.62 7.41
CA ILE A 22 -6.69 0.73 6.83
C ILE A 22 -7.29 -0.08 5.67
N ASN A 23 -8.49 -0.63 5.84
CA ASN A 23 -9.17 -1.40 4.80
C ASN A 23 -9.45 -0.53 3.56
N ARG A 24 -9.83 0.74 3.76
CA ARG A 24 -10.04 1.70 2.67
C ARG A 24 -8.74 1.97 1.91
N ARG A 25 -7.64 2.26 2.62
CA ARG A 25 -6.31 2.46 1.98
C ARG A 25 -5.86 1.23 1.21
N LYS A 26 -6.04 0.03 1.78
CA LYS A 26 -5.74 -1.25 1.11
C LYS A 26 -6.55 -1.41 -0.17
N LYS A 27 -7.86 -1.15 -0.12
CA LYS A 27 -8.75 -1.21 -1.30
C LYS A 27 -8.31 -0.22 -2.38
N THR A 28 -7.98 1.01 -2.00
CA THR A 28 -7.46 2.03 -2.93
C THR A 28 -6.15 1.60 -3.57
N LEU A 29 -5.22 1.03 -2.80
CA LEU A 29 -3.93 0.57 -3.33
C LEU A 29 -4.11 -0.55 -4.37
N ILE A 30 -4.96 -1.54 -4.08
CA ILE A 30 -5.28 -2.61 -5.04
C ILE A 30 -5.94 -2.05 -6.29
N LYS A 31 -6.86 -1.08 -6.14
CA LYS A 31 -7.48 -0.41 -7.29
C LYS A 31 -6.44 0.27 -8.18
N LYS A 32 -5.48 0.99 -7.58
CA LYS A 32 -4.41 1.68 -8.31
C LYS A 32 -3.46 0.70 -9.00
N ALA A 33 -3.14 -0.42 -8.36
CA ALA A 33 -2.37 -1.49 -8.97
C ALA A 33 -3.09 -2.11 -10.18
N TYR A 34 -4.41 -2.30 -10.09
CA TYR A 34 -5.24 -2.75 -11.21
C TYR A 34 -5.30 -1.73 -12.35
N GLU A 35 -5.51 -0.46 -12.03
CA GLU A 35 -5.52 0.63 -13.03
C GLU A 35 -4.19 0.65 -13.79
N LEU A 36 -3.05 0.58 -13.09
CA LEU A 36 -1.72 0.57 -13.69
C LEU A 36 -1.51 -0.63 -14.63
N GLY A 37 -1.92 -1.83 -14.21
CA GLY A 37 -1.76 -3.01 -15.06
C GLY A 37 -2.69 -3.02 -16.28
N LYS A 38 -3.92 -2.56 -16.12
CA LYS A 38 -4.92 -2.55 -17.20
C LYS A 38 -4.70 -1.41 -18.20
N LEU A 39 -4.36 -0.21 -17.74
CA LEU A 39 -4.29 0.98 -18.58
C LEU A 39 -2.92 1.12 -19.24
N ASP A 40 -1.86 0.84 -18.49
CA ASP A 40 -0.49 1.07 -18.96
C ASP A 40 0.19 -0.22 -19.49
N GLY A 41 -0.51 -1.36 -19.43
CA GLY A 41 0.02 -2.66 -19.88
C GLY A 41 1.20 -3.17 -19.06
N ILE A 42 1.33 -2.69 -17.81
CA ILE A 42 2.44 -3.02 -16.93
C ILE A 42 2.09 -4.27 -16.11
N ASP A 43 3.03 -5.21 -16.01
CA ASP A 43 2.88 -6.32 -15.08
C ASP A 43 3.06 -5.84 -13.63
N VAL A 44 1.99 -5.93 -12.84
CA VAL A 44 1.98 -5.44 -11.45
C VAL A 44 1.79 -6.58 -10.47
N ALA A 45 2.75 -6.68 -9.56
CA ALA A 45 2.76 -7.56 -8.43
C ALA A 45 2.72 -6.76 -7.13
N LEU A 46 1.77 -7.05 -6.23
CA LEU A 46 1.67 -6.39 -4.93
C LEU A 46 1.57 -7.42 -3.80
N ILE A 47 2.45 -7.29 -2.81
CA ILE A 47 2.46 -8.10 -1.58
C ILE A 47 2.25 -7.17 -0.39
N ILE A 48 1.21 -7.42 0.40
CA ILE A 48 0.89 -6.65 1.61
C ILE A 48 1.00 -7.59 2.81
N SER A 49 1.92 -7.29 3.73
CA SER A 49 2.03 -7.99 5.02
C SER A 49 1.40 -7.16 6.14
N LYS A 50 0.49 -7.77 6.91
CA LYS A 50 -0.12 -7.16 8.10
C LYS A 50 -0.25 -8.20 9.21
N TYR A 51 0.44 -7.99 10.32
CA TYR A 51 0.40 -8.88 11.49
C TYR A 51 0.65 -10.37 11.13
N GLY A 52 1.66 -10.63 10.29
CA GLY A 52 2.01 -11.98 9.84
C GLY A 52 1.08 -12.58 8.77
N ARG A 53 0.03 -11.85 8.35
CA ARG A 53 -0.87 -12.26 7.26
C ARG A 53 -0.50 -11.54 5.97
N TYR A 54 -0.42 -12.31 4.89
CA TYR A 54 -0.12 -11.80 3.56
C TYR A 54 -1.39 -11.66 2.73
N THR A 55 -1.46 -10.61 1.93
CA THR A 55 -2.42 -10.48 0.83
C THR A 55 -1.64 -10.15 -0.42
N THR A 56 -1.85 -10.94 -1.45
CA THR A 56 -1.17 -10.78 -2.74
C THR A 56 -2.17 -10.32 -3.80
N TYR A 57 -1.68 -9.55 -4.77
CA TYR A 57 -2.39 -9.17 -5.98
C TYR A 57 -1.42 -9.29 -7.16
N SER A 58 -1.90 -9.86 -8.26
CA SER A 58 -1.17 -10.03 -9.51
C SER A 58 -2.08 -9.56 -10.65
N SER A 59 -1.58 -8.68 -11.52
CA SER A 59 -2.31 -8.23 -12.71
C SER A 59 -2.64 -9.38 -13.65
N ASN A 60 -1.78 -10.40 -13.71
CA ASN A 60 -1.90 -11.54 -14.63
C ASN A 60 -2.73 -12.70 -14.06
N GLY A 61 -3.33 -12.54 -12.88
CA GLY A 61 -4.25 -13.52 -12.28
C GLY A 61 -3.61 -14.81 -11.77
N TYR A 62 -2.39 -15.15 -12.21
CA TYR A 62 -1.65 -16.31 -11.72
C TYR A 62 -0.84 -15.94 -10.46
N ALA A 63 -1.33 -16.34 -9.29
CA ALA A 63 -0.62 -16.16 -8.02
C ALA A 63 0.75 -16.87 -7.98
N SER A 64 0.98 -17.84 -8.86
CA SER A 64 2.21 -18.63 -8.99
C SER A 64 3.31 -17.95 -9.82
N ARG A 65 3.08 -16.73 -10.34
CA ARG A 65 4.03 -16.03 -11.22
C ARG A 65 4.65 -14.77 -10.60
N PHE A 66 4.73 -14.69 -9.27
CA PHE A 66 5.57 -13.66 -8.66
C PHE A 66 7.04 -14.04 -8.86
N PRO A 67 7.86 -13.14 -9.43
CA PRO A 67 9.29 -13.38 -9.45
C PRO A 67 9.80 -13.44 -8.01
N SER A 68 10.62 -14.43 -7.72
CA SER A 68 11.36 -14.54 -6.47
C SER A 68 12.29 -13.34 -6.31
N MET A 69 12.68 -13.04 -5.07
CA MET A 69 13.58 -11.92 -4.83
C MET A 69 14.94 -12.11 -5.52
N ALA A 70 15.39 -13.37 -5.66
CA ALA A 70 16.59 -13.72 -6.41
C ALA A 70 16.45 -13.40 -7.91
N GLU A 71 15.32 -13.77 -8.52
CA GLU A 71 15.03 -13.42 -9.92
C GLU A 71 14.94 -11.91 -10.13
N ILE A 72 14.33 -11.17 -9.20
CA ILE A 72 14.27 -9.70 -9.26
C ILE A 72 15.68 -9.11 -9.20
N GLN A 73 16.54 -9.59 -8.30
CA GLN A 73 17.92 -9.09 -8.16
C GLN A 73 18.80 -9.42 -9.36
N ALA A 74 18.53 -10.52 -10.06
CA ALA A 74 19.25 -10.92 -11.26
C ALA A 74 18.71 -10.26 -12.55
N ALA A 75 17.59 -9.53 -12.47
CA ALA A 75 16.95 -8.94 -13.64
C ALA A 75 17.78 -7.79 -14.26
N TYR A 76 17.66 -7.64 -15.58
CA TYR A 76 18.21 -6.52 -16.32
C TYR A 76 17.09 -5.66 -16.95
N PRO A 77 17.12 -4.33 -16.81
CA PRO A 77 18.10 -3.53 -16.08
C PRO A 77 18.03 -3.74 -14.56
N LEU A 78 19.10 -3.37 -13.84
CA LEU A 78 19.18 -3.54 -12.39
C LEU A 78 17.94 -2.96 -11.69
N PRO A 79 17.30 -3.72 -10.78
CA PRO A 79 16.06 -3.29 -10.16
C PRO A 79 16.27 -2.04 -9.29
N LYS A 80 15.33 -1.11 -9.38
CA LYS A 80 15.32 0.10 -8.54
C LYS A 80 14.53 -0.15 -7.25
N ASN A 81 15.24 -0.31 -6.14
CA ASN A 81 14.63 -0.49 -4.82
C ASN A 81 14.25 0.87 -4.22
N LEU A 82 12.95 1.15 -4.08
CA LEU A 82 12.45 2.38 -3.44
C LEU A 82 12.23 2.15 -1.94
N LEU A 83 12.86 2.96 -1.10
CA LEU A 83 12.66 2.94 0.34
C LEU A 83 11.62 3.97 0.78
N PRO A 84 11.02 3.84 1.98
CA PRO A 84 10.10 4.83 2.51
C PRO A 84 10.64 6.27 2.47
N LYS A 85 11.93 6.45 2.81
CA LYS A 85 12.62 7.75 2.74
C LYS A 85 12.63 8.36 1.34
N ASP A 86 12.68 7.54 0.29
CA ASP A 86 12.63 8.02 -1.10
C ASP A 86 11.24 8.52 -1.48
N VAL A 87 10.20 7.86 -0.98
CA VAL A 87 8.81 8.29 -1.19
C VAL A 87 8.53 9.57 -0.41
N GLU A 88 8.94 9.64 0.86
CA GLU A 88 8.80 10.82 1.70
C GLU A 88 9.46 12.05 1.08
N ARG A 89 10.68 11.91 0.56
CA ARG A 89 11.40 12.97 -0.16
C ARG A 89 10.64 13.46 -1.40
N ARG A 90 10.04 12.56 -2.18
CA ARG A 90 9.20 12.95 -3.33
C ARG A 90 7.95 13.71 -2.90
N LEU A 91 7.30 13.25 -1.83
CA LEU A 91 6.11 13.90 -1.30
C LEU A 91 6.42 15.28 -0.70
N SER A 92 7.58 15.47 -0.08
CA SER A 92 7.99 16.78 0.44
C SER A 92 8.36 17.75 -0.67
N ASN A 93 9.07 17.31 -1.70
CA ASN A 93 9.45 18.17 -2.82
C ASN A 93 8.23 18.66 -3.60
N LYS A 94 7.28 17.78 -3.87
CA LYS A 94 6.01 18.14 -4.51
C LYS A 94 5.23 19.21 -3.73
N ARG A 95 5.32 19.23 -2.40
CA ARG A 95 4.68 20.28 -1.58
C ARG A 95 5.39 21.63 -1.71
N LYS A 96 6.72 21.63 -1.83
CA LYS A 96 7.49 22.86 -2.02
C LYS A 96 7.21 23.50 -3.38
N GLU A 97 7.18 22.69 -4.44
CA GLU A 97 6.85 23.16 -5.80
C GLU A 97 5.47 23.86 -5.84
N ILE A 98 4.45 23.31 -5.14
CA ILE A 98 3.11 23.92 -5.07
C ILE A 98 3.10 25.24 -4.26
N THR A 99 4.07 25.44 -3.36
CA THR A 99 4.13 26.63 -2.48
C THR A 99 4.99 27.75 -3.08
N GLU A 100 5.77 27.47 -4.13
CA GLU A 100 6.61 28.45 -4.85
C GLU A 100 5.91 28.99 -6.12
N GLU A 101 4.75 28.45 -6.48
CA GLU A 101 3.89 28.90 -7.59
C GLU A 101 2.69 29.77 -7.14
N GLU A 102 2.57 30.11 -5.84
CA GLU A 102 1.63 31.10 -5.27
C GLU A 102 2.33 32.42 -4.94
#